data_AF-A0A3D8PAB4-F1
#
_entry.id   AF-A0A3D8PAB4-F1
#
_cell.length_a   1.000
_cell.length_b   1.000
_cell.length_c   1.000
_cell.angle_alpha   90.00
_cell.angle_beta   90.00
_cell.angle_gamma   90.00
#
_symmetry.space_group_name_H-M   'P 1'
#
loop_
_entity.id
_entity.type
_entity.pdbx_description
1 polymer ?
#
loop_
_entity_poly.entity_id
_entity_poly.type
_entity_poly.pdbx_seq_one_letter_code
_entity_poly.pdbx_strand_id
1 'polypeptide(L)' 'MRLTCPRCAAQYEIAQSAIPALGREVECSACGHVWREAGPRKSGPSGAAGPGRPADPDAARS' A
#
# COMPACT_ATOMS: atom_id res chain seq x y z
N MET A 1 5.96 11.44 5.91
CA MET A 1 4.94 10.46 5.49
C MET A 1 3.65 10.76 6.24
N ARG A 2 2.51 10.37 5.67
CA ARG A 2 1.18 10.65 6.22
C ARG A 2 0.54 9.35 6.66
N LEU A 3 0.09 9.29 7.91
CA LEU A 3 -0.66 8.18 8.48
C LEU A 3 -2.13 8.53 8.54
N THR A 4 -2.98 7.53 8.31
CA THR A 4 -4.43 7.67 8.46
C THR A 4 -4.95 6.56 9.36
N CYS A 5 -5.60 6.94 10.46
CA CYS A 5 -6.19 5.95 11.36
C CYS A 5 -7.36 5.23 10.64
N PRO A 6 -7.35 3.89 10.54
CA PRO A 6 -8.40 3.15 9.84
C PRO A 6 -9.75 3.17 10.59
N ARG A 7 -9.75 3.57 11.86
CA ARG A 7 -10.95 3.55 12.72
C ARG A 7 -11.75 4.85 12.66
N CYS A 8 -11.07 5.99 12.72
CA CYS A 8 -11.72 7.31 12.81
C CYS A 8 -11.31 8.28 11.70
N ALA A 9 -10.48 7.83 10.75
CA ALA A 9 -9.96 8.64 9.64
C ALA A 9 -9.13 9.88 10.05
N ALA A 10 -8.65 9.95 11.30
CA ALA A 10 -7.69 10.98 11.72
C ALA A 10 -6.38 10.86 10.92
N GLN A 11 -5.80 11.99 10.53
CA GLN A 11 -4.57 12.05 9.73
C GLN A 11 -3.42 12.64 10.56
N TYR A 12 -2.23 12.07 10.42
CA TYR A 12 -1.03 12.50 11.12
C TYR A 12 0.14 12.67 10.16
N GLU A 13 0.85 13.78 10.26
CA GLU A 13 2.09 14.00 9.50
C GLU A 13 3.30 13.73 10.37
N ILE A 14 4.15 12.80 9.92
CA ILE A 14 5.34 12.36 10.65
C ILE A 14 6.55 12.25 9.72
N ALA A 15 7.75 12.27 10.31
CA ALA A 15 8.98 12.00 9.60
C ALA A 15 9.01 10.55 9.07
N GLN A 16 9.64 10.31 7.92
CA GLN A 16 9.81 8.95 7.38
C GLN A 16 10.67 8.06 8.29
N SER A 17 11.56 8.65 9.07
CA SER A 17 12.39 7.98 10.08
C SER A 17 11.59 7.51 11.30
N ALA A 18 10.35 7.97 11.49
CA ALA A 18 9.53 7.60 12.64
C ALA A 18 8.99 6.15 12.55
N ILE A 19 8.86 5.60 11.34
CA ILE A 19 8.46 4.21 11.09
C ILE A 19 9.65 3.47 10.46
N PRO A 20 10.31 2.54 11.18
CA PRO A 20 11.43 1.78 10.65
C PRO A 20 10.98 0.81 9.56
N ALA A 21 11.92 0.29 8.76
CA ALA A 21 11.63 -0.63 7.66
C ALA A 21 10.90 -1.92 8.10
N LEU A 22 11.12 -2.37 9.34
CA LEU A 22 10.42 -3.50 9.97
C LEU A 22 8.95 -3.19 10.29
N GLY A 23 8.51 -1.93 10.15
CA GLY A 23 7.23 -1.43 10.63
C GLY A 23 7.24 -1.11 12.13
N ARG A 24 6.15 -0.51 12.59
CA ARG A 24 5.97 -0.14 14.00
C ARG A 24 4.49 -0.16 14.37
N GLU A 25 4.19 -0.43 15.64
CA GLU A 25 2.86 -0.20 16.21
C GLU A 25 2.64 1.28 16.49
N VAL A 26 1.51 1.79 16.01
CA VAL A 26 1.10 3.19 16.11
C VAL A 26 -0.23 3.24 16.84
N GLU A 27 -0.35 4.16 17.79
CA GLU A 27 -1.59 4.44 18.51
C GLU A 27 -2.20 5.76 18.04
N CYS A 28 -3.51 5.74 17.76
CA CYS A 28 -4.27 6.92 17.40
C CYS A 28 -4.59 7.75 18.65
N SER A 29 -4.05 8.96 18.76
CA SER A 29 -4.36 9.86 19.88
C SER A 29 -5.83 10.33 19.92
N ALA A 30 -6.53 10.29 18.78
CA ALA A 30 -7.93 10.71 18.69
C ALA A 30 -8.95 9.65 19.17
N CYS A 31 -8.64 8.35 19.11
CA CYS A 31 -9.59 7.28 19.46
C CYS A 31 -8.99 6.06 20.18
N GLY A 32 -7.68 6.07 20.46
CA GLY A 32 -6.95 4.98 21.12
C GLY A 32 -6.78 3.71 20.28
N HIS A 33 -7.08 3.74 18.98
CA HIS A 33 -6.88 2.57 18.12
C HIS A 33 -5.41 2.33 17.84
N VAL A 34 -4.92 1.12 18.10
CA VAL A 34 -3.56 0.69 17.80
C VAL A 34 -3.57 -0.15 16.53
N TRP A 35 -2.69 0.19 15.58
CA TRP A 35 -2.48 -0.59 14.36
C TRP A 35 -1.00 -0.72 14.02
N ARG A 36 -0.66 -1.71 13.18
CA ARG A 36 0.71 -1.89 12.66
C ARG A 36 0.87 -1.07 11.38
N GLU A 37 1.73 -0.07 11.43
CA GLU A 37 2.13 0.66 10.24
C GLU A 37 3.32 -0.02 9.58
N ALA A 38 3.20 -0.32 8.28
CA ALA A 38 4.31 -0.85 7.51
C ALA A 38 5.36 0.24 7.28
N GLY A 39 6.63 -0.12 7.44
CA GLY A 39 7.72 0.75 7.03
C GLY A 39 7.65 1.04 5.53
N PRO A 40 8.33 2.09 5.06
CA PRO A 40 8.50 2.31 3.64
C PRO A 40 9.11 1.04 3.04
N ARG A 41 8.30 0.28 2.28
CA ARG A 41 8.82 -0.87 1.53
C ARG A 41 9.89 -0.30 0.62
N LYS A 42 11.10 -0.86 0.67
CA LYS A 42 12.01 -0.72 -0.46
C LYS A 42 11.28 -1.39 -1.61
N SER A 43 10.65 -0.59 -2.45
CA SER A 43 9.91 -1.04 -3.62
C SER A 43 10.88 -1.78 -4.53
N GLY A 44 11.08 -3.08 -4.31
CA GLY A 44 11.37 -3.99 -5.41
C GLY A 44 10.17 -3.89 -6.35
N PRO A 45 10.38 -3.78 -7.67
CA PRO A 45 9.32 -3.40 -8.59
C PRO A 45 8.18 -4.40 -8.46
N SER A 46 7.05 -3.92 -7.94
CA SER A 46 5.78 -4.64 -7.98
C SER A 46 5.29 -4.55 -9.42
N GLY A 47 5.90 -5.36 -10.28
CA GLY A 47 5.48 -5.58 -11.65
C GLY A 47 4.21 -6.41 -11.67
N ALA A 48 3.08 -5.79 -11.31
CA ALA A 48 1.76 -6.30 -11.67
C ALA A 48 1.49 -5.95 -13.14
N ALA A 49 2.23 -6.58 -14.05
CA ALA A 49 1.83 -6.71 -15.45
C ALA A 49 1.08 -8.05 -15.58
N GLY A 50 -0.23 -8.00 -15.39
CA GLY A 50 -1.13 -9.11 -15.69
C GLY A 50 -1.26 -9.37 -17.20
N PRO A 51 -1.74 -10.56 -17.62
CA PRO A 51 -1.33 -11.21 -18.85
C PRO A 51 -2.11 -10.70 -20.07
N GLY A 52 -1.40 -10.18 -21.07
CA GLY A 52 -1.97 -9.94 -22.39
C GLY A 52 -1.94 -11.22 -23.25
N ARG A 53 -3.09 -11.85 -23.48
CA ARG A 53 -3.46 -12.63 -24.68
C ARG A 53 -4.91 -13.12 -24.57
N PRO A 54 -5.66 -13.33 -25.68
CA PRO A 54 -5.17 -13.85 -26.96
C PRO A 54 -5.55 -13.01 -28.20
N ALA A 55 -4.71 -13.04 -29.24
CA ALA A 55 -5.13 -12.70 -30.60
C ALA A 55 -5.62 -14.01 -31.26
N ASP A 56 -6.89 -14.05 -31.63
CA ASP A 56 -7.54 -15.17 -32.32
C ASP A 56 -7.39 -15.00 -33.84
N PRO A 57 -6.84 -15.98 -34.59
CA PRO A 57 -6.67 -15.88 -36.04
C PRO A 57 -7.85 -16.42 -36.90
N ASP A 58 -9.05 -16.68 -36.37
CA ASP A 58 -10.19 -17.19 -37.16
C ASP A 58 -11.03 -16.07 -37.83
N ALA A 59 -10.39 -15.21 -38.63
CA ALA A 59 -11.10 -14.20 -39.45
C ALA A 59 -10.80 -14.32 -40.96
N ALA A 60 -10.02 -15.32 -41.39
CA ALA A 60 -9.45 -15.37 -42.74
C ALA A 60 -10.02 -16.46 -43.67
N ARG A 61 -11.15 -17.11 -43.35
CA ARG A 61 -11.78 -18.11 -44.24
C ARG A 61 -13.27 -17.85 -44.47
N SER A 62 -13.61 -16.68 -45.02
CA SER A 62 -14.87 -16.45 -45.74
C SER A 62 -14.65 -16.53 -47.24
#